data_AF-A0A251WLM9-F1
#
_entry.id   AF-A0A251WLM9-F1
#
_cell.length_a   1.000
_cell.length_b   1.000
_cell.length_c   1.000
_cell.angle_alpha   90.00
_cell.angle_beta   90.00
_cell.angle_gamma   90.00
#
_symmetry.space_group_name_H-M   'P 1'
#
loop_
_entity.id
_entity.type
_entity.pdbx_description
1 polymer ?
#
loop_
_entity_poly.entity_id
_entity_poly.type
_entity_poly.pdbx_seq_one_letter_code
_entity_poly.pdbx_strand_id
1 'polypeptide(L)'
;MTLQARWQWCKTRLARYWETCLNSRQITPAVVAVLLGCGLWQVGAWQSLERLGYNLLFQIREQLPHPGWDDRIVVVAIDDATLEHYRQFPLPRHLYTELLQTLEASQPAAVGFDLLFAEPTPEDAKFAQALEINGKAVIAIAANRHRQVINLVPQLTQVTGQGHIHSRPDPDGVYRQIDLYIRGFPALSVAMLQAYNQSLSQIIQAPDQPPLAQPAVLPPANPTQPEQTAWINWPGLTQGPKGVPTYSLVKILKGKVDPSAFANKIVLVGVTATGNDPLQTSLEQHLPTSGVYMHAAVIDNLLNQRLLQRSPDWVHLLILVSIGIISNLVLFPLGFRQRTVVALILPCAWIAIAVAALMGFNLWLPTFAPIGTFLIAGTSLQLLEQREKQLVMRLFARHVAPETAKLIWNHRSEIFQQGQLTAQEMVVTVLFTDIRSFTSISEAMSPCDLLDWLNQYLDAMTDCIHAHHGVVDKYIGDAIMAVFGIPFPSMDAEMIQQDALNAVSAAIAMQERLALLNHQLQAAGQPTIRAGIGIHTGLVVAGSIGGAKRVNYSILGDAVNVAARLEALNKQLHQQNCYDILISEDTFIQVGHQVQGYPVETLKLRGRQQKTGVYAIQKADQWIASENASTQPAA
;
A
#
# COMPACT_ATOMS: atom_id res chain seq x y z
N MET A 1 -23.16 -25.74 9.52
CA MET A 1 -21.88 -26.22 10.13
C MET A 1 -21.86 -25.82 11.59
N THR A 2 -21.74 -26.78 12.50
CA THR A 2 -21.68 -26.54 13.95
C THR A 2 -20.38 -25.85 14.36
N LEU A 3 -20.38 -25.11 15.47
CA LEU A 3 -19.21 -24.41 16.03
C LEU A 3 -18.02 -25.37 16.26
N GLN A 4 -18.29 -26.62 16.63
CA GLN A 4 -17.27 -27.67 16.75
C GLN A 4 -16.62 -28.05 15.41
N ALA A 5 -17.39 -28.13 14.32
CA ALA A 5 -16.84 -28.40 12.99
C ALA A 5 -15.95 -27.25 12.49
N ARG A 6 -16.32 -25.99 12.79
CA ARG A 6 -15.47 -24.81 12.53
C ARG A 6 -14.19 -24.82 13.36
N TRP A 7 -14.27 -25.23 14.63
CA TRP A 7 -13.10 -25.32 15.52
C TRP A 7 -12.12 -26.43 15.12
N GLN A 8 -12.62 -27.64 14.81
CA GLN A 8 -11.79 -28.73 14.31
C GLN A 8 -11.19 -28.43 12.94
N TRP A 9 -11.93 -27.74 12.07
CA TRP A 9 -11.43 -27.24 10.79
C TRP A 9 -10.34 -26.18 10.97
N CYS A 10 -10.50 -25.23 11.90
CA CYS A 10 -9.43 -24.28 12.26
C CYS A 10 -8.19 -24.98 12.83
N LYS A 11 -8.35 -25.98 13.72
CA LYS A 11 -7.23 -26.73 14.32
C LYS A 11 -6.41 -27.50 13.29
N THR A 12 -7.07 -28.22 12.39
CA THR A 12 -6.39 -28.99 11.32
C THR A 12 -5.74 -28.08 10.30
N ARG A 13 -6.33 -26.91 10.02
CA ARG A 13 -5.73 -25.89 9.15
C ARG A 13 -4.52 -25.23 9.82
N LEU A 14 -4.58 -24.91 11.11
CA LEU A 14 -3.46 -24.40 11.92
C LEU A 14 -2.30 -25.40 12.03
N ALA A 15 -2.58 -26.70 12.15
CA ALA A 15 -1.55 -27.74 12.19
C ALA A 15 -0.81 -27.89 10.85
N ARG A 16 -1.53 -27.97 9.72
CA ARG A 16 -0.92 -27.93 8.38
C ARG A 16 -0.18 -26.62 8.12
N TYR A 17 -0.68 -25.52 8.68
CA TYR A 17 -0.09 -24.19 8.59
C TYR A 17 1.27 -24.13 9.30
N TRP A 18 1.42 -24.78 10.46
CA TRP A 18 2.71 -24.85 11.17
C TRP A 18 3.77 -25.61 10.34
N GLU A 19 3.39 -26.72 9.72
CA GLU A 19 4.28 -27.51 8.84
C GLU A 19 4.65 -26.76 7.54
N THR A 20 3.76 -25.91 7.01
CA THR A 20 4.03 -25.12 5.79
C THR A 20 4.75 -23.79 6.06
N CYS A 21 4.53 -23.15 7.22
CA CYS A 21 5.26 -21.94 7.63
C CYS A 21 6.73 -22.20 7.93
N LEU A 22 7.11 -23.40 8.36
CA LEU A 22 8.52 -23.81 8.52
C LEU A 22 9.28 -23.85 7.18
N ASN A 23 8.59 -23.73 6.05
CA ASN A 23 9.20 -23.60 4.74
C ASN A 23 9.64 -22.12 4.52
N SER A 24 10.95 -21.91 4.27
CA SER A 24 11.63 -20.59 4.31
C SER A 24 11.00 -19.47 3.45
N ARG A 25 10.19 -19.84 2.46
CA ARG A 25 9.52 -18.91 1.53
C ARG A 25 8.26 -18.23 2.12
N GLN A 26 7.66 -18.77 3.18
CA GLN A 26 6.41 -18.23 3.74
C GLN A 26 6.62 -17.25 4.90
N ILE A 27 7.82 -17.26 5.50
CA ILE A 27 8.22 -16.34 6.57
C ILE A 27 8.72 -15.00 6.00
N THR A 28 9.10 -14.97 4.73
CA THR A 28 9.76 -13.82 4.08
C THR A 28 8.91 -12.54 4.11
N PRO A 29 7.59 -12.56 3.79
CA PRO A 29 6.75 -11.36 3.86
C PRO A 29 6.64 -10.78 5.28
N ALA A 30 6.46 -11.65 6.28
CA ALA A 30 6.41 -11.24 7.68
C ALA A 30 7.72 -10.60 8.12
N VAL A 31 8.86 -11.22 7.80
CA VAL A 31 10.19 -10.69 8.13
C VAL A 31 10.44 -9.36 7.44
N VAL A 32 10.09 -9.21 6.16
CA VAL A 32 10.22 -7.94 5.44
C VAL A 32 9.37 -6.85 6.09
N ALA A 33 8.12 -7.14 6.44
CA ALA A 33 7.24 -6.17 7.09
C ALA A 33 7.76 -5.75 8.47
N VAL A 34 8.23 -6.70 9.29
CA VAL A 34 8.80 -6.41 10.60
C VAL A 34 10.09 -5.60 10.49
N LEU A 35 11.01 -6.01 9.61
CA LEU A 35 12.29 -5.30 9.42
C LEU A 35 12.08 -3.88 8.90
N LEU A 36 11.21 -3.69 7.90
CA LEU A 36 10.90 -2.36 7.38
C LEU A 36 10.13 -1.51 8.41
N GLY A 37 9.12 -2.07 9.06
CA GLY A 37 8.33 -1.37 10.08
C GLY A 37 9.21 -0.88 11.25
N CYS A 38 10.01 -1.78 11.82
CA CYS A 38 10.95 -1.47 12.91
C CYS A 38 12.11 -0.58 12.45
N GLY A 39 12.64 -0.80 11.24
CA GLY A 39 13.72 0.02 10.68
C GLY A 39 13.29 1.48 10.47
N LEU A 40 12.11 1.69 9.90
CA LEU A 40 11.52 3.02 9.74
C LEU A 40 11.23 3.69 11.08
N TRP A 41 10.91 2.91 12.13
CA TRP A 41 10.78 3.42 13.50
C TRP A 41 12.10 3.91 14.06
N GLN A 42 13.16 3.12 13.95
CA GLN A 42 14.49 3.48 14.47
C GLN A 42 15.07 4.75 13.83
N VAL A 43 14.82 4.96 12.54
CA VAL A 43 15.28 6.16 11.82
C VAL A 43 14.34 7.36 12.03
N GLY A 44 13.21 7.16 12.74
CA GLY A 44 12.25 8.22 13.04
C GLY A 44 11.35 8.59 11.86
N ALA A 45 11.32 7.79 10.78
CA ALA A 45 10.50 8.06 9.60
C ALA A 45 8.99 8.07 9.90
N TRP A 46 8.56 7.36 10.94
CA TRP A 46 7.16 7.37 11.39
C TRP A 46 6.78 8.62 12.18
N GLN A 47 7.73 9.39 12.74
CA GLN A 47 7.42 10.43 13.73
C GLN A 47 6.45 11.50 13.22
N SER A 48 6.63 11.97 11.98
CA SER A 48 5.74 12.96 11.37
C SER A 48 4.32 12.41 11.18
N LEU A 49 4.21 11.15 10.77
CA LEU A 49 2.91 10.48 10.62
C LEU A 49 2.26 10.23 11.98
N GLU A 50 3.03 9.83 13.00
CA GLU A 50 2.51 9.60 14.35
C GLU A 50 1.99 10.89 15.01
N ARG A 51 2.55 12.06 14.70
CA ARG A 51 1.97 13.35 15.13
C ARG A 51 0.63 13.64 14.46
N LEU A 52 0.50 13.32 13.18
CA LEU A 52 -0.79 13.39 12.49
C LEU A 52 -1.79 12.41 13.13
N GLY A 53 -1.31 11.22 13.49
CA GLY A 53 -2.06 10.18 14.18
C GLY A 53 -2.55 10.61 15.56
N TYR A 54 -1.71 11.27 16.34
CA TYR A 54 -2.09 11.92 17.59
C TYR A 54 -3.28 12.87 17.35
N ASN A 55 -3.17 13.79 16.38
CA ASN A 55 -4.25 14.73 16.09
C ASN A 55 -5.56 14.01 15.70
N LEU A 56 -5.46 12.99 14.84
CA LEU A 56 -6.59 12.17 14.44
C LEU A 56 -7.30 11.51 15.62
N LEU A 57 -6.55 10.95 16.58
CA LEU A 57 -7.14 10.30 17.75
C LEU A 57 -7.93 11.28 18.62
N PHE A 58 -7.39 12.48 18.85
CA PHE A 58 -8.07 13.52 19.62
C PHE A 58 -9.32 14.04 18.90
N GLN A 59 -9.25 14.23 17.57
CA GLN A 59 -10.40 14.62 16.75
C GLN A 59 -11.52 13.57 16.74
N ILE A 60 -11.18 12.28 16.65
CA ILE A 60 -12.17 11.19 16.75
C ILE A 60 -12.77 11.18 18.16
N ARG A 61 -11.96 11.32 19.20
CA ARG A 61 -12.43 11.32 20.59
C ARG A 61 -13.42 12.45 20.86
N GLU A 62 -13.20 13.65 20.32
CA GLU A 62 -14.11 14.81 20.48
C GLU A 62 -15.54 14.54 19.93
N GLN A 63 -15.67 13.60 18.99
CA GLN A 63 -16.98 13.17 18.47
C GLN A 63 -17.68 12.13 19.34
N LEU A 64 -16.96 11.52 20.28
CA LEU A 64 -17.46 10.50 21.21
C LEU A 64 -17.78 11.13 22.58
N PRO A 65 -18.60 10.47 23.42
CA PRO A 65 -18.77 10.91 24.81
C PRO A 65 -17.44 10.77 25.57
N HIS A 66 -16.90 11.90 26.04
CA HIS A 66 -15.71 11.95 26.89
C HIS A 66 -15.92 12.92 28.06
N PRO A 67 -15.14 12.80 29.15
CA PRO A 67 -15.20 13.76 30.25
C PRO A 67 -14.77 15.15 29.75
N GLY A 68 -15.56 16.17 30.08
CA GLY A 68 -15.24 17.57 29.78
C GLY A 68 -14.10 18.11 30.64
N TRP A 69 -13.94 19.43 30.63
CA TRP A 69 -13.05 20.14 31.52
C TRP A 69 -13.51 20.03 32.98
N ASP A 70 -12.56 20.03 33.91
CA ASP A 70 -12.86 20.07 35.35
C ASP A 70 -13.57 21.38 35.74
N ASP A 71 -14.75 21.27 36.35
CA ASP A 71 -15.56 22.42 36.76
C ASP A 71 -14.84 23.33 37.76
N ARG A 72 -13.78 22.87 38.44
CA ARG A 72 -13.00 23.69 39.38
C ARG A 72 -12.14 24.74 38.68
N ILE A 73 -11.98 24.69 37.36
CA ILE A 73 -11.07 25.56 36.61
C ILE A 73 -11.87 26.67 35.92
N VAL A 74 -11.41 27.91 36.08
CA VAL A 74 -12.01 29.08 35.44
C VAL A 74 -10.91 29.95 34.84
N VAL A 75 -11.14 30.47 33.64
CA VAL A 75 -10.22 31.41 32.97
C VAL A 75 -10.79 32.83 33.03
N VAL A 76 -9.97 33.78 33.46
CA VAL A 76 -10.18 35.21 33.33
C VAL A 76 -9.36 35.69 32.13
N ALA A 77 -10.08 35.98 31.06
CA ALA A 77 -9.54 36.36 29.77
C ALA A 77 -9.28 37.86 29.69
N ILE A 78 -8.04 38.25 29.40
CA ILE A 78 -7.74 39.55 28.81
C ILE A 78 -8.00 39.39 27.31
N ASP A 79 -9.27 39.52 26.95
CA ASP A 79 -9.82 39.36 25.61
C ASP A 79 -9.76 40.66 24.79
N ASP A 80 -10.14 40.58 23.51
CA ASP A 80 -10.18 41.75 22.61
C ASP A 80 -11.03 42.88 23.20
N ALA A 81 -12.16 42.57 23.86
CA ALA A 81 -13.00 43.56 24.53
C ALA A 81 -12.29 44.29 25.69
N THR A 82 -11.44 43.59 26.43
CA THR A 82 -10.61 44.18 27.48
C THR A 82 -9.57 45.13 26.89
N LEU A 83 -8.89 44.72 25.82
CA LEU A 83 -7.89 45.55 25.15
C LEU A 83 -8.51 46.75 24.44
N GLU A 84 -9.67 46.60 23.82
CA GLU A 84 -10.42 47.71 23.22
C GLU A 84 -10.87 48.74 24.27
N HIS A 85 -11.25 48.28 25.46
CA HIS A 85 -11.70 49.15 26.53
C HIS A 85 -10.57 49.99 27.12
N TYR A 86 -9.45 49.36 27.47
CA TYR A 86 -8.32 50.04 28.13
C TYR A 86 -7.30 50.62 27.14
N ARG A 87 -7.34 50.20 25.87
CA ARG A 87 -6.47 50.67 24.76
C ARG A 87 -4.98 50.59 25.05
N GLN A 88 -4.56 49.68 25.93
CA GLN A 88 -3.18 49.48 26.31
C GLN A 88 -2.93 48.01 26.64
N PHE A 89 -1.75 47.53 26.29
CA PHE A 89 -1.20 46.26 26.74
C PHE A 89 0.33 46.39 26.79
N PRO A 90 1.02 45.98 27.87
CA PRO A 90 0.51 45.38 29.12
C PRO A 90 -0.46 46.27 29.91
N LEU A 91 -1.34 45.68 30.72
CA LEU A 91 -2.27 46.43 31.57
C LEU A 91 -1.56 47.00 32.82
N PRO A 92 -2.00 48.16 33.36
CA PRO A 92 -1.51 48.71 34.62
C PRO A 92 -1.70 47.76 35.81
N ARG A 93 -0.81 47.85 36.82
CA ARG A 93 -0.84 46.94 37.98
C ARG A 93 -2.08 47.11 38.84
N HIS A 94 -2.60 48.32 38.95
CA HIS A 94 -3.80 48.59 39.73
C HIS A 94 -5.02 47.79 39.25
N LEU A 95 -5.11 47.44 37.96
CA LEU A 95 -6.20 46.59 37.45
C LEU A 95 -6.09 45.15 37.95
N TYR A 96 -4.87 44.63 38.11
CA TYR A 96 -4.65 43.30 38.70
C TYR A 96 -4.88 43.33 40.23
N THR A 97 -4.55 44.44 40.89
CA THR A 97 -4.90 44.68 42.30
C THR A 97 -6.42 44.70 42.50
N GLU A 98 -7.16 45.43 41.66
CA GLU A 98 -8.62 45.51 41.70
C GLU A 98 -9.26 44.14 41.40
N LEU A 99 -8.69 43.38 40.45
CA LEU A 99 -9.12 42.02 40.17
C LEU A 99 -8.94 41.12 41.40
N LEU A 100 -7.79 41.15 42.07
CA LEU A 100 -7.56 40.35 43.27
C LEU A 100 -8.55 40.71 44.38
N GLN A 101 -8.80 42.00 44.62
CA GLN A 101 -9.78 42.47 45.60
C GLN A 101 -11.21 42.03 45.26
N THR A 102 -11.57 42.09 43.98
CA THR A 102 -12.89 41.62 43.50
C THR A 102 -13.04 40.11 43.70
N LEU A 103 -11.99 39.34 43.40
CA LEU A 103 -12.01 37.88 43.57
C LEU A 103 -11.96 37.47 45.04
N GLU A 104 -11.34 38.26 45.93
CA GLU A 104 -11.23 37.97 47.36
C GLU A 104 -12.61 37.77 48.02
N ALA A 105 -13.61 38.54 47.59
CA ALA A 105 -15.00 38.39 48.04
C ALA A 105 -15.58 36.99 47.76
N SER A 106 -15.13 36.33 46.69
CA SER A 106 -15.56 34.97 46.31
C SER A 106 -14.70 33.86 46.93
N GLN A 107 -13.56 34.19 47.55
CA GLN A 107 -12.60 33.22 48.07
C GLN A 107 -12.21 32.10 47.07
N PRO A 108 -11.51 32.43 45.96
CA PRO A 108 -10.97 31.40 45.07
C PRO A 108 -9.98 30.49 45.82
N ALA A 109 -9.84 29.28 45.31
CA ALA A 109 -8.95 28.28 45.89
C ALA A 109 -7.48 28.53 45.52
N ALA A 110 -7.23 29.08 44.33
CA ALA A 110 -5.93 29.60 43.88
C ALA A 110 -6.14 30.61 42.74
N VAL A 111 -5.23 31.57 42.59
CA VAL A 111 -5.23 32.54 41.47
C VAL A 111 -3.87 32.52 40.78
N GLY A 112 -3.82 32.27 39.48
CA GLY A 112 -2.58 32.26 38.72
C GLY A 112 -2.55 33.33 37.65
N PHE A 113 -1.46 34.08 37.55
CA PHE A 113 -1.24 35.06 36.49
C PHE A 113 -0.31 34.49 35.44
N ASP A 114 -0.86 34.14 34.27
CA ASP A 114 -0.11 33.79 33.06
C ASP A 114 0.34 35.08 32.33
N LEU A 115 1.12 35.88 33.04
CA LEU A 115 1.58 37.22 32.63
C LEU A 115 2.97 37.48 33.22
N LEU A 116 3.87 37.99 32.38
CA LEU A 116 5.21 38.33 32.82
C LEU A 116 5.26 39.74 33.41
N PHE A 117 5.62 39.82 34.69
CA PHE A 117 5.79 41.08 35.41
C PHE A 117 7.28 41.47 35.51
N ALA A 118 7.90 41.73 34.35
CA ALA A 118 9.35 41.97 34.26
C ALA A 118 9.76 43.44 34.48
N GLU A 119 8.90 44.39 34.07
CA GLU A 119 9.20 45.82 34.16
C GLU A 119 8.74 46.38 35.51
N PRO A 120 9.62 47.10 36.25
CA PRO A 120 9.27 47.70 37.52
C PRO A 120 8.35 48.90 37.32
N THR A 121 7.33 49.03 38.18
CA THR A 121 6.38 50.13 38.17
C THR A 121 6.17 50.71 39.58
N PRO A 122 5.77 51.98 39.71
CA PRO A 122 5.46 52.56 41.03
C PRO A 122 4.30 51.86 41.75
N GLU A 123 3.48 51.09 41.03
CA GLU A 123 2.32 50.38 41.55
C GLU A 123 2.67 48.99 42.11
N ASP A 124 3.90 48.50 41.90
CA ASP A 124 4.32 47.13 42.28
C ASP A 124 4.22 46.89 43.78
N ALA A 125 4.45 47.90 44.62
CA ALA A 125 4.32 47.78 46.07
C ALA A 125 2.87 47.49 46.51
N LYS A 126 1.89 48.16 45.88
CA LYS A 126 0.46 47.91 46.15
C LYS A 126 0.02 46.55 45.61
N PHE A 127 0.55 46.15 44.46
CA PHE A 127 0.26 44.84 43.89
C PHE A 127 0.87 43.71 44.72
N ALA A 128 2.11 43.85 45.20
CA ALA A 128 2.76 42.94 46.13
C ALA A 128 1.93 42.76 47.40
N GLN A 129 1.45 43.86 47.99
CA GLN A 129 0.58 43.82 49.17
C GLN A 129 -0.72 43.06 48.90
N ALA A 130 -1.36 43.25 47.74
CA ALA A 130 -2.57 42.52 47.38
C ALA A 130 -2.32 41.01 47.15
N LEU A 131 -1.17 40.64 46.58
CA LEU A 131 -0.75 39.24 46.43
C LEU A 131 -0.52 38.58 47.81
N GLU A 132 0.13 39.30 48.72
CA GLU A 132 0.40 38.84 50.09
C GLU A 132 -0.89 38.66 50.90
N ILE A 133 -1.82 39.63 50.84
CA ILE A 133 -3.14 39.55 51.49
C ILE A 133 -3.95 38.37 50.95
N ASN A 134 -3.96 38.17 49.63
CA ASN A 134 -4.66 37.05 49.02
C ASN A 134 -4.08 35.69 49.47
N GLY A 135 -2.76 35.59 49.59
CA GLY A 135 -2.03 34.40 50.08
C GLY A 135 -2.16 33.14 49.22
N LYS A 136 -2.91 33.18 48.12
CA LYS A 136 -3.20 32.04 47.21
C LYS A 136 -2.86 32.35 45.75
N ALA A 137 -2.21 33.49 45.51
CA ALA A 137 -1.79 33.91 44.18
C ALA A 137 -0.47 33.25 43.77
N VAL A 138 -0.28 33.07 42.46
CA VAL A 138 0.95 32.59 41.83
C VAL A 138 1.22 33.41 40.58
N ILE A 139 2.47 33.80 40.35
CA ILE A 139 2.86 34.59 39.16
C ILE A 139 3.70 33.76 38.18
N ALA A 140 3.50 34.01 36.90
CA ALA A 140 4.31 33.45 35.83
C ALA A 140 5.71 34.05 35.81
N ILE A 141 6.69 33.20 35.50
CA ILE A 141 8.06 33.61 35.24
C ILE A 141 8.53 33.05 33.90
N ALA A 142 9.42 33.79 33.24
CA ALA A 142 10.02 33.37 31.98
C ALA A 142 11.32 32.59 32.21
N ALA A 143 11.60 31.65 31.32
CA ALA A 143 12.92 31.05 31.20
C ALA A 143 13.58 31.57 29.91
N ASN A 144 14.85 31.95 29.97
CA ASN A 144 15.61 32.38 28.80
C ASN A 144 15.89 31.20 27.84
N ARG A 145 16.50 31.46 26.68
CA ARG A 145 16.86 30.41 25.69
C ARG A 145 17.79 29.32 26.25
N HIS A 146 18.52 29.62 27.33
CA HIS A 146 19.39 28.68 28.06
C HIS A 146 18.68 28.00 29.25
N ARG A 147 17.36 28.15 29.36
CA ARG A 147 16.51 27.58 30.41
C ARG A 147 16.91 28.03 31.81
N GLN A 148 17.43 29.27 31.91
CA GLN A 148 17.62 29.96 33.18
C GLN A 148 16.42 30.85 33.43
N VAL A 149 15.89 30.79 34.63
CA VAL A 149 14.80 31.65 35.08
C VAL A 149 15.24 33.12 35.00
N ILE A 150 14.39 33.95 34.38
CA ILE A 150 14.60 35.40 34.31
C ILE A 150 14.06 36.00 35.60
N ASN A 151 14.92 36.65 36.36
CA ASN A 151 14.53 37.33 37.60
C ASN A 151 13.57 38.48 37.27
N LEU A 152 12.35 38.39 37.80
CA LEU A 152 11.33 39.45 37.73
C LEU A 152 11.55 40.48 38.85
N VAL A 153 10.62 41.44 38.97
CA VAL A 153 10.59 42.44 40.03
C VAL A 153 10.68 41.75 41.42
N PRO A 154 11.77 41.95 42.20
CA PRO A 154 12.00 41.23 43.45
C PRO A 154 10.84 41.36 44.45
N GLN A 155 10.22 42.55 44.50
CA GLN A 155 9.09 42.88 45.36
C GLN A 155 7.89 41.93 45.16
N LEU A 156 7.67 41.45 43.93
CA LEU A 156 6.58 40.51 43.63
C LEU A 156 7.01 39.06 43.90
N THR A 157 8.23 38.70 43.51
CA THR A 157 8.73 37.32 43.62
C THR A 157 8.90 36.83 45.07
N GLN A 158 9.06 37.74 46.03
CA GLN A 158 9.26 37.38 47.45
C GLN A 158 7.95 37.11 48.19
N VAL A 159 6.81 37.61 47.71
CA VAL A 159 5.53 37.57 48.42
C VAL A 159 4.57 36.49 47.92
N THR A 160 4.90 35.82 46.80
CA THR A 160 3.96 34.92 46.11
C THR A 160 4.68 33.72 45.48
N GLY A 161 3.92 32.65 45.26
CA GLY A 161 4.42 31.48 44.54
C GLY A 161 4.77 31.83 43.10
N GLN A 162 5.73 31.12 42.53
CA GLN A 162 6.21 31.37 41.18
C GLN A 162 6.16 30.07 40.36
N GLY A 163 5.81 30.19 39.08
CA GLY A 163 5.85 29.05 38.17
C GLY A 163 6.20 29.46 36.75
N HIS A 164 6.97 28.62 36.04
CA HIS A 164 7.40 28.95 34.69
C HIS A 164 6.30 28.70 33.66
N ILE A 165 6.31 29.49 32.59
CA ILE A 165 5.39 29.36 31.44
C ILE A 165 6.07 28.78 30.20
N HIS A 166 7.32 28.30 30.35
CA HIS A 166 8.07 27.68 29.26
C HIS A 166 7.31 26.49 28.67
N SER A 167 7.10 26.55 27.36
CA SER A 167 6.49 25.52 26.55
C SER A 167 7.22 25.42 25.22
N ARG A 168 7.16 24.26 24.58
CA ARG A 168 7.80 24.03 23.29
C ARG A 168 6.82 23.34 22.35
N PRO A 169 6.49 23.94 21.19
CA PRO A 169 5.71 23.25 20.19
C PRO A 169 6.53 22.12 19.57
N ASP A 170 5.84 21.08 19.13
CA ASP A 170 6.45 20.10 18.23
C ASP A 170 6.83 20.77 16.90
N PRO A 171 7.69 20.16 16.07
CA PRO A 171 8.08 20.68 14.75
C PRO A 171 6.92 21.01 13.78
N ASP A 172 5.69 20.57 14.06
CA ASP A 172 4.48 20.93 13.32
C ASP A 172 3.71 22.13 13.93
N GLY A 173 4.26 22.79 14.95
CA GLY A 173 3.68 23.96 15.61
C GLY A 173 2.67 23.64 16.73
N VAL A 174 2.31 22.36 16.91
CA VAL A 174 1.28 21.94 17.86
C VAL A 174 1.87 21.64 19.23
N TYR A 175 1.20 22.09 20.29
CA TYR A 175 1.62 21.87 21.66
C TYR A 175 1.01 20.57 22.21
N ARG A 176 1.87 19.58 22.44
CA ARG A 176 1.50 18.26 22.99
C ARG A 176 2.17 17.95 24.32
N GLN A 177 3.19 18.72 24.69
CA GLN A 177 4.01 18.49 25.88
C GLN A 177 4.25 19.81 26.62
N ILE A 178 4.49 19.68 27.93
CA ILE A 178 4.94 20.76 28.79
C ILE A 178 6.05 20.25 29.71
N ASP A 179 7.01 21.11 30.05
CA ASP A 179 7.94 20.84 31.13
C ASP A 179 7.20 21.07 32.45
N LEU A 180 6.97 20.03 33.26
CA LEU A 180 6.39 20.20 34.60
C LEU A 180 7.38 20.85 35.57
N TYR A 181 8.67 20.55 35.38
CA TYR A 181 9.76 21.15 36.12
C TYR A 181 10.96 21.42 35.22
N ILE A 182 11.58 22.60 35.39
CA ILE A 182 12.86 22.99 34.78
C ILE A 182 13.85 23.25 35.91
N ARG A 183 14.88 22.41 36.02
CA ARG A 183 15.91 22.47 37.07
C ARG A 183 15.31 22.54 38.49
N GLY A 184 14.24 21.77 38.71
CA GLY A 184 13.50 21.74 39.98
C GLY A 184 12.47 22.87 40.15
N PHE A 185 12.41 23.83 39.22
CA PHE A 185 11.43 24.92 39.25
C PHE A 185 10.11 24.48 38.63
N PRO A 186 8.95 24.62 39.31
CA PRO A 186 7.67 24.12 38.80
C PRO A 186 7.10 24.97 37.67
N ALA A 187 6.32 24.35 36.78
CA ALA A 187 5.46 25.06 35.84
C ALA A 187 4.37 25.85 36.58
N LEU A 188 3.83 26.91 35.95
CA LEU A 188 2.74 27.72 36.53
C LEU A 188 1.57 26.85 36.99
N SER A 189 1.16 25.88 36.19
CA SER A 189 0.10 24.92 36.52
C SER A 189 0.40 24.07 37.76
N VAL A 190 1.66 23.65 37.95
CA VAL A 190 2.09 22.89 39.13
C VAL A 190 2.13 23.78 40.37
N ALA A 191 2.69 24.99 40.25
CA ALA A 191 2.76 25.96 41.35
C ALA A 191 1.36 26.39 41.83
N MET A 192 0.41 26.58 40.91
CA MET A 192 -0.99 26.86 41.25
C MET A 192 -1.65 25.70 42.01
N LEU A 193 -1.37 24.45 41.63
CA LEU A 193 -1.88 23.29 42.38
C LEU A 193 -1.22 23.12 43.74
N GLN A 194 0.04 23.55 43.91
CA GLN A 194 0.66 23.64 45.23
C GLN A 194 -0.06 24.66 46.11
N ALA A 195 -0.38 25.86 45.58
CA ALA A 195 -1.16 26.88 46.28
C ALA A 195 -2.59 26.39 46.61
N TYR A 196 -3.23 25.68 45.69
CA TYR A 196 -4.52 25.02 45.91
C TYR A 196 -4.47 23.98 47.03
N ASN A 197 -3.46 23.11 47.06
CA ASN A 197 -3.30 22.12 48.12
C ASN A 197 -3.03 22.76 49.49
N GLN A 198 -2.27 23.86 49.51
CA GLN A 198 -2.04 24.65 50.73
C GLN A 198 -3.35 25.29 51.23
N SER A 199 -4.16 25.87 50.34
CA SER A 199 -5.44 26.47 50.73
C SER A 199 -6.44 25.42 51.24
N LEU A 200 -6.49 24.23 50.64
CA LEU A 200 -7.26 23.10 51.18
C LEU A 200 -6.80 22.67 52.57
N SER A 201 -5.48 22.62 52.80
CA SER A 201 -4.92 22.19 54.10
C SER A 201 -5.30 23.14 55.24
N GLN A 202 -5.46 24.43 54.94
CA GLN A 202 -5.95 25.44 55.89
C GLN A 202 -7.45 25.26 56.20
N ILE A 203 -8.25 24.84 55.20
CA ILE A 203 -9.69 24.57 55.37
C ILE A 203 -9.92 23.27 56.16
N ILE A 204 -9.15 22.22 55.92
CA ILE A 204 -9.26 20.91 56.59
C ILE A 204 -8.93 21.00 58.10
N GLN A 205 -8.17 22.01 58.53
CA GLN A 205 -7.89 22.27 59.95
C GLN A 205 -9.04 22.96 60.69
N ALA A 206 -10.10 23.39 60.01
CA ALA A 206 -11.32 23.90 60.64
C ALA A 206 -12.18 22.71 61.15
N PRO A 207 -12.53 22.62 62.46
CA PRO A 207 -13.01 21.37 63.07
C PRO A 207 -14.36 20.80 62.58
N ASP A 208 -15.19 21.59 61.89
CA ASP A 208 -16.63 21.28 61.73
C ASP A 208 -17.11 21.09 60.26
N GLN A 209 -16.20 20.97 59.28
CA GLN A 209 -16.60 20.69 57.89
C GLN A 209 -15.87 19.48 57.28
N PRO A 210 -16.59 18.50 56.69
CA PRO A 210 -15.95 17.42 55.95
C PRO A 210 -15.18 17.99 54.73
N PRO A 211 -14.01 17.45 54.36
CA PRO A 211 -13.27 17.92 53.20
C PRO A 211 -14.09 17.71 51.93
N LEU A 212 -14.63 18.78 51.35
CA LEU A 212 -15.38 18.73 50.10
C LEU A 212 -14.48 18.45 48.87
N ALA A 213 -13.16 18.63 49.01
CA ALA A 213 -12.22 18.50 47.91
C ALA A 213 -10.94 17.77 48.31
N GLN A 214 -10.50 16.83 47.47
CA GLN A 214 -9.26 16.10 47.66
C GLN A 214 -8.07 16.91 47.13
N PRO A 215 -6.91 16.87 47.83
CA PRO A 215 -5.70 17.50 47.35
C PRO A 215 -5.24 16.86 46.03
N ALA A 216 -4.72 17.69 45.13
CA ALA A 216 -4.14 17.23 43.88
C ALA A 216 -2.87 16.43 44.14
N VAL A 217 -2.72 15.27 43.48
CA VAL A 217 -1.49 14.47 43.55
C VAL A 217 -0.51 15.04 42.52
N LEU A 218 0.57 15.63 43.02
CA LEU A 218 1.59 16.26 42.18
C LEU A 218 2.81 15.36 42.02
N PRO A 219 3.37 15.24 40.80
CA PRO A 219 4.63 14.54 40.60
C PRO A 219 5.75 15.31 41.33
N PRO A 220 6.61 14.62 42.11
CA PRO A 220 7.70 15.27 42.81
C PRO A 220 8.79 15.74 41.84
N ALA A 221 9.37 16.91 42.12
CA ALA A 221 10.54 17.38 41.40
C ALA A 221 11.69 16.38 41.55
N ASN A 222 12.21 15.86 40.43
CA ASN A 222 13.38 14.99 40.45
C ASN A 222 14.65 15.84 40.31
N PRO A 223 15.51 15.92 41.35
CA PRO A 223 16.72 16.75 41.31
C PRO A 223 17.76 16.24 40.29
N THR A 224 17.66 14.99 39.85
CA THR A 224 18.62 14.39 38.90
C THR A 224 18.27 14.64 37.44
N GLN A 225 17.01 15.00 37.15
CA GLN A 225 16.56 15.29 35.79
C GLN A 225 16.42 16.81 35.63
N PRO A 226 17.19 17.43 34.73
CA PRO A 226 17.10 18.87 34.52
C PRO A 226 15.73 19.29 33.96
N GLU A 227 15.01 18.39 33.29
CA GLU A 227 13.69 18.63 32.73
C GLU A 227 12.80 17.40 32.97
N GLN A 228 11.61 17.65 33.51
CA GLN A 228 10.56 16.66 33.67
C GLN A 228 9.39 17.00 32.76
N THR A 229 9.39 16.44 31.54
CA THR A 229 8.35 16.66 30.54
C THR A 229 7.14 15.78 30.81
N ALA A 230 5.93 16.29 30.60
CA ALA A 230 4.70 15.52 30.57
C ALA A 230 3.91 15.76 29.29
N TRP A 231 3.22 14.73 28.82
CA TRP A 231 2.32 14.83 27.68
C TRP A 231 0.95 15.29 28.13
N ILE A 232 0.41 16.25 27.40
CA ILE A 232 -0.89 16.86 27.68
C ILE A 232 -1.96 15.95 27.09
N ASN A 233 -2.94 15.58 27.90
CA ASN A 233 -4.19 14.99 27.48
C ASN A 233 -5.22 16.11 27.39
N TRP A 234 -5.25 16.82 26.25
CA TRP A 234 -6.19 17.92 26.01
C TRP A 234 -7.63 17.51 26.36
N PRO A 235 -8.34 18.16 27.29
CA PRO A 235 -9.67 17.71 27.71
C PRO A 235 -10.75 17.78 26.62
N GLY A 236 -10.65 18.77 25.75
CA GLY A 236 -11.58 19.04 24.66
C GLY A 236 -11.25 20.39 24.02
N LEU A 237 -12.18 20.92 23.23
CA LEU A 237 -12.10 22.29 22.71
C LEU A 237 -11.90 23.30 23.85
N THR A 238 -11.06 24.32 23.65
CA THR A 238 -10.77 25.33 24.68
C THR A 238 -11.86 26.39 24.78
N GLN A 239 -12.52 26.69 23.66
CA GLN A 239 -13.59 27.67 23.55
C GLN A 239 -14.95 27.03 23.20
N GLY A 240 -16.03 27.80 23.39
CA GLY A 240 -17.39 27.37 23.09
C GLY A 240 -18.10 26.68 24.27
N PRO A 241 -19.29 26.08 24.04
CA PRO A 241 -20.16 25.58 25.12
C PRO A 241 -19.56 24.43 25.93
N LYS A 242 -18.62 23.68 25.35
CA LYS A 242 -17.90 22.58 25.99
C LYS A 242 -16.49 22.98 26.45
N GLY A 243 -16.09 24.23 26.25
CA GLY A 243 -14.77 24.73 26.61
C GLY A 243 -14.64 25.09 28.08
N VAL A 244 -13.46 25.60 28.47
CA VAL A 244 -13.25 26.07 29.84
C VAL A 244 -14.12 27.30 30.09
N PRO A 245 -14.85 27.38 31.22
CA PRO A 245 -15.56 28.58 31.61
C PRO A 245 -14.62 29.80 31.58
N THR A 246 -14.89 30.72 30.66
CA THR A 246 -14.01 31.87 30.39
C THR A 246 -14.78 33.17 30.55
N TYR A 247 -14.28 34.09 31.38
CA TYR A 247 -14.88 35.38 31.67
C TYR A 247 -13.92 36.52 31.31
N SER A 248 -14.42 37.52 30.60
CA SER A 248 -13.66 38.71 30.24
C SER A 248 -13.29 39.56 31.47
N LEU A 249 -12.02 39.95 31.59
CA LEU A 249 -11.51 40.74 32.71
C LEU A 249 -12.28 42.05 32.88
N VAL A 250 -12.56 42.77 31.78
CA VAL A 250 -13.34 44.02 31.85
C VAL A 250 -14.78 43.81 32.34
N LYS A 251 -15.39 42.65 32.09
CA LYS A 251 -16.74 42.35 32.59
C LYS A 251 -16.75 42.06 34.09
N ILE A 252 -15.69 41.42 34.59
CA ILE A 252 -15.52 41.13 36.02
C ILE A 252 -15.35 42.44 36.79
N LEU A 253 -14.43 43.32 36.36
CA LEU A 253 -14.19 44.62 37.01
C LEU A 253 -15.43 45.53 36.98
N LYS A 254 -16.31 45.37 35.98
CA LYS A 254 -17.60 46.09 35.90
C LYS A 254 -18.73 45.44 36.71
N GLY A 255 -18.47 44.37 37.46
CA GLY A 255 -19.48 43.65 38.24
C GLY A 255 -20.56 42.97 37.39
N LYS A 256 -20.27 42.64 36.13
CA LYS A 256 -21.21 41.98 35.21
C LYS A 256 -21.16 40.44 35.25
N VAL A 257 -20.33 39.89 36.12
CA VAL A 257 -20.16 38.44 36.32
C VAL A 257 -20.54 38.13 37.76
N ASP A 258 -21.34 37.07 37.96
CA ASP A 258 -21.72 36.62 39.29
C ASP A 258 -20.48 36.17 40.08
N PRO A 259 -20.19 36.74 41.27
CA PRO A 259 -19.09 36.33 42.13
C PRO A 259 -19.09 34.83 42.46
N SER A 260 -20.25 34.17 42.46
CA SER A 260 -20.36 32.72 42.71
C SER A 260 -19.56 31.87 41.72
N ALA A 261 -19.31 32.40 40.51
CA ALA A 261 -18.56 31.71 39.46
C ALA A 261 -17.09 31.44 39.85
N PHE A 262 -16.52 32.17 40.81
CA PHE A 262 -15.12 32.05 41.23
C PHE A 262 -14.95 31.35 42.58
N ALA A 263 -16.04 31.03 43.27
CA ALA A 263 -16.00 30.47 44.61
C ALA A 263 -15.38 29.06 44.64
N ASN A 264 -14.32 28.88 45.44
CA ASN A 264 -13.55 27.64 45.53
C ASN A 264 -13.03 27.13 44.16
N LYS A 265 -12.82 28.04 43.20
CA LYS A 265 -12.26 27.72 41.88
C LYS A 265 -10.77 28.04 41.81
N ILE A 266 -10.08 27.37 40.90
CA ILE A 266 -8.73 27.70 40.47
C ILE A 266 -8.88 28.67 39.29
N VAL A 267 -8.47 29.92 39.51
CA VAL A 267 -8.68 31.02 38.57
C VAL A 267 -7.37 31.31 37.83
N LEU A 268 -7.38 31.13 36.51
CA LEU A 268 -6.27 31.45 35.61
C LEU A 268 -6.51 32.80 34.94
N VAL A 269 -5.60 33.75 35.10
CA VAL A 269 -5.66 35.07 34.46
C VAL A 269 -4.63 35.12 33.36
N GLY A 270 -5.05 35.32 32.10
CA GLY A 270 -4.12 35.31 30.96
C GLY A 270 -4.66 36.06 29.75
N VAL A 271 -3.78 36.31 28.78
CA VAL A 271 -4.14 37.02 27.54
C VAL A 271 -4.77 36.07 26.56
N THR A 272 -5.99 36.36 26.10
CA THR A 272 -6.67 35.59 25.06
C THR A 272 -7.06 36.44 23.86
N ALA A 273 -6.63 37.71 23.85
CA ALA A 273 -6.82 38.62 22.74
C ALA A 273 -6.12 38.12 21.47
N THR A 274 -6.73 38.40 20.33
CA THR A 274 -6.25 37.92 19.03
C THR A 274 -4.82 38.41 18.77
N GLY A 275 -3.93 37.48 18.39
CA GLY A 275 -2.53 37.77 18.07
C GLY A 275 -1.59 37.86 19.27
N ASN A 276 -2.08 37.68 20.50
CA ASN A 276 -1.25 37.60 21.71
C ASN A 276 -1.16 36.17 22.21
N ASP A 277 0.08 35.73 22.48
CA ASP A 277 0.42 34.39 22.96
C ASP A 277 -0.26 33.23 22.19
N PRO A 278 -0.19 33.20 20.84
CA PRO A 278 -0.90 32.22 20.05
C PRO A 278 -0.32 30.82 20.28
N LEU A 279 -1.22 29.88 20.56
CA LEU A 279 -0.93 28.47 20.72
C LEU A 279 -1.79 27.66 19.73
N GLN A 280 -1.29 26.49 19.33
CA GLN A 280 -2.05 25.51 18.55
C GLN A 280 -2.18 24.21 19.33
N THR A 281 -3.42 23.72 19.44
CA THR A 281 -3.71 22.43 20.09
C THR A 281 -3.98 21.37 19.03
N SER A 282 -4.07 20.10 19.46
CA SER A 282 -4.41 19.00 18.55
C SER A 282 -5.87 19.02 18.08
N LEU A 283 -6.73 19.78 18.76
CA LEU A 283 -8.14 19.95 18.41
C LEU A 283 -8.39 21.27 17.65
N GLU A 284 -7.62 22.31 17.97
CA GLU A 284 -7.81 23.67 17.46
C GLU A 284 -6.49 24.19 16.85
N GLN A 285 -6.36 24.02 15.52
CA GLN A 285 -5.16 24.44 14.77
C GLN A 285 -5.31 25.82 14.09
N HIS A 286 -6.54 26.31 13.97
CA HIS A 286 -6.86 27.53 13.21
C HIS A 286 -7.59 28.60 14.04
N LEU A 287 -7.96 28.31 15.29
CA LEU A 287 -8.56 29.29 16.20
C LEU A 287 -7.47 29.98 17.05
N PRO A 288 -7.70 31.23 17.50
CA PRO A 288 -6.84 31.88 18.47
C PRO A 288 -6.97 31.19 19.83
N THR A 289 -6.15 30.15 20.08
CA THR A 289 -5.95 29.61 21.42
C THR A 289 -4.69 30.23 22.04
N SER A 290 -4.63 30.26 23.36
CA SER A 290 -3.59 30.95 24.14
C SER A 290 -2.93 30.03 25.17
N GLY A 291 -1.71 30.36 25.60
CA GLY A 291 -0.95 29.65 26.62
C GLY A 291 -1.73 29.40 27.92
N VAL A 292 -2.65 30.29 28.28
CA VAL A 292 -3.48 30.14 29.48
C VAL A 292 -4.30 28.84 29.47
N TYR A 293 -4.78 28.41 28.30
CA TYR A 293 -5.54 27.17 28.14
C TYR A 293 -4.67 25.92 28.24
N MET A 294 -3.38 26.02 27.89
CA MET A 294 -2.43 24.94 28.12
C MET A 294 -2.23 24.73 29.62
N HIS A 295 -2.09 25.81 30.41
CA HIS A 295 -2.03 25.70 31.87
C HIS A 295 -3.32 25.13 32.46
N ALA A 296 -4.49 25.55 31.95
CA ALA A 296 -5.77 24.94 32.32
C ALA A 296 -5.79 23.43 32.05
N ALA A 297 -5.30 22.99 30.89
CA ALA A 297 -5.28 21.57 30.52
C ALA A 297 -4.35 20.76 31.43
N VAL A 298 -3.20 21.32 31.83
CA VAL A 298 -2.27 20.65 32.75
C VAL A 298 -2.84 20.58 34.16
N ILE A 299 -3.49 21.64 34.66
CA ILE A 299 -4.17 21.63 35.96
C ILE A 299 -5.23 20.54 35.97
N ASP A 300 -6.09 20.52 34.94
CA ASP A 300 -7.12 19.51 34.75
C ASP A 300 -6.55 18.07 34.75
N ASN A 301 -5.46 17.85 34.03
CA ASN A 301 -4.83 16.54 33.91
C ASN A 301 -4.24 16.04 35.24
N LEU A 302 -3.64 16.94 36.01
CA LEU A 302 -3.06 16.64 37.32
C LEU A 302 -4.16 16.44 38.38
N LEU A 303 -5.22 17.24 38.34
CA LEU A 303 -6.38 17.12 39.23
C LEU A 303 -7.09 15.77 39.07
N ASN A 304 -7.24 15.31 37.82
CA ASN A 304 -7.98 14.08 37.50
C ASN A 304 -7.07 12.87 37.23
N GLN A 305 -5.76 12.99 37.49
CA GLN A 305 -4.75 11.94 37.22
C GLN A 305 -4.83 11.37 35.80
N ARG A 306 -5.16 12.23 34.82
CA ARG A 306 -5.37 11.85 33.42
C ARG A 306 -4.29 12.32 32.45
N LEU A 307 -3.09 12.62 32.98
CA LEU A 307 -1.92 12.90 32.16
C LEU A 307 -1.73 11.83 31.10
N LEU A 308 -1.38 12.25 29.88
CA LEU A 308 -1.24 11.31 28.77
C LEU A 308 0.01 10.47 28.98
N GLN A 309 -0.16 9.15 29.00
CA GLN A 309 0.93 8.20 29.13
C GLN A 309 1.40 7.78 27.74
N ARG A 310 2.71 7.87 27.50
CA ARG A 310 3.31 7.34 26.28
C ARG A 310 3.83 5.94 26.54
N SER A 311 3.51 4.99 25.67
CA SER A 311 4.12 3.68 25.74
C SER A 311 5.64 3.75 25.46
N PRO A 312 6.47 3.02 26.22
CA PRO A 312 7.90 2.94 25.96
C PRO A 312 8.21 2.43 24.55
N ASP A 313 9.35 2.85 23.98
CA ASP A 313 9.69 2.50 22.60
C ASP A 313 9.84 0.98 22.36
N TRP A 314 10.21 0.21 23.38
CA TRP A 314 10.24 -1.26 23.28
C TRP A 314 8.84 -1.87 23.10
N VAL A 315 7.81 -1.26 23.68
CA VAL A 315 6.41 -1.67 23.49
C VAL A 315 6.00 -1.42 22.05
N HIS A 316 6.41 -0.30 21.46
CA HIS A 316 6.14 -0.01 20.05
C HIS A 316 6.78 -1.08 19.14
N LEU A 317 8.05 -1.44 19.38
CA LEU A 317 8.71 -2.49 18.61
C LEU A 317 8.00 -3.83 18.75
N LEU A 318 7.58 -4.21 19.96
CA LEU A 318 6.79 -5.43 20.16
C LEU A 318 5.46 -5.39 19.40
N ILE A 319 4.77 -4.26 19.40
CA ILE A 319 3.53 -4.07 18.62
C ILE A 319 3.80 -4.28 17.13
N LEU A 320 4.84 -3.65 16.57
CA LEU A 320 5.18 -3.77 15.15
C LEU A 320 5.55 -5.21 14.77
N VAL A 321 6.35 -5.89 15.60
CA VAL A 321 6.69 -7.31 15.42
C VAL A 321 5.43 -8.17 15.45
N SER A 322 4.57 -7.96 16.45
CA SER A 322 3.34 -8.72 16.65
C SER A 322 2.39 -8.52 15.46
N ILE A 323 2.23 -7.28 15.00
CA ILE A 323 1.40 -6.96 13.83
C ILE A 323 1.97 -7.59 12.58
N GLY A 324 3.28 -7.50 12.31
CA GLY A 324 3.87 -8.12 11.13
C GLY A 324 3.62 -9.64 11.08
N ILE A 325 3.75 -10.32 12.22
CA ILE A 325 3.48 -11.76 12.34
C ILE A 325 1.99 -12.05 12.19
N ILE A 326 1.12 -11.41 12.98
CA ILE A 326 -0.33 -11.63 12.97
C ILE A 326 -0.92 -11.32 11.59
N SER A 327 -0.48 -10.24 10.94
CA SER A 327 -0.92 -9.87 9.60
C SER A 327 -0.63 -10.97 8.59
N ASN A 328 0.56 -11.57 8.64
CA ASN A 328 0.89 -12.70 7.78
C ASN A 328 0.01 -13.94 8.09
N LEU A 329 -0.20 -14.25 9.37
CA LEU A 329 -1.08 -15.35 9.81
C LEU A 329 -2.52 -15.18 9.29
N VAL A 330 -3.05 -13.96 9.35
CA VAL A 330 -4.43 -13.64 8.95
C VAL A 330 -4.56 -13.55 7.43
N LEU A 331 -3.61 -12.91 6.73
CA LEU A 331 -3.72 -12.65 5.30
C LEU A 331 -3.37 -13.87 4.44
N PHE A 332 -2.45 -14.71 4.87
CA PHE A 332 -1.99 -15.88 4.10
C PHE A 332 -3.12 -16.79 3.60
N PRO A 333 -4.05 -17.30 4.44
CA PRO A 333 -5.07 -18.25 3.99
C PRO A 333 -6.17 -17.63 3.12
N LEU A 334 -6.17 -16.31 2.94
CA LEU A 334 -7.22 -15.56 2.26
C LEU A 334 -6.93 -15.41 0.77
N GLY A 335 -7.98 -15.44 -0.05
CA GLY A 335 -7.88 -15.09 -1.47
C GLY A 335 -7.79 -13.58 -1.69
N PHE A 336 -7.49 -13.14 -2.92
CA PHE A 336 -7.29 -11.72 -3.26
C PHE A 336 -8.42 -10.79 -2.77
N ARG A 337 -9.69 -11.09 -3.09
CA ARG A 337 -10.84 -10.27 -2.67
C ARG A 337 -11.00 -10.21 -1.15
N GLN A 338 -10.66 -11.28 -0.44
CA GLN A 338 -10.74 -11.32 1.02
C GLN A 338 -9.62 -10.49 1.64
N ARG A 339 -8.41 -10.54 1.06
CA ARG A 339 -7.28 -9.72 1.52
C ARG A 339 -7.54 -8.24 1.35
N THR A 340 -8.14 -7.80 0.24
CA THR A 340 -8.49 -6.38 0.05
C THR A 340 -9.49 -5.91 1.10
N VAL A 341 -10.48 -6.74 1.44
CA VAL A 341 -11.45 -6.42 2.51
C VAL A 341 -10.76 -6.34 3.87
N VAL A 342 -9.94 -7.35 4.22
CA VAL A 342 -9.18 -7.36 5.47
C VAL A 342 -8.21 -6.18 5.56
N ALA A 343 -7.66 -5.74 4.42
CA ALA A 343 -6.78 -4.59 4.36
C ALA A 343 -7.45 -3.25 4.66
N LEU A 344 -8.77 -3.16 4.49
CA LEU A 344 -9.56 -2.00 4.91
C LEU A 344 -10.00 -2.12 6.38
N ILE A 345 -10.31 -3.33 6.84
CA ILE A 345 -10.85 -3.56 8.19
C ILE A 345 -9.77 -3.42 9.27
N LEU A 346 -8.58 -3.99 9.08
CA LEU A 346 -7.55 -4.03 10.13
C LEU A 346 -7.02 -2.64 10.54
N PRO A 347 -6.78 -1.69 9.63
CA PRO A 347 -6.45 -0.32 10.02
C PRO A 347 -7.55 0.34 10.85
N CYS A 348 -8.82 0.19 10.47
CA CYS A 348 -9.96 0.71 11.23
C CYS A 348 -10.06 0.08 12.62
N ALA A 349 -9.84 -1.24 12.71
CA ALA A 349 -9.81 -1.95 13.98
C ALA A 349 -8.66 -1.46 14.88
N TRP A 350 -7.48 -1.19 14.31
CA TRP A 350 -6.36 -0.63 15.06
C TRP A 350 -6.64 0.78 15.58
N ILE A 351 -7.21 1.65 14.75
CA ILE A 351 -7.63 2.99 15.18
C ILE A 351 -8.65 2.90 16.32
N ALA A 352 -9.62 2.00 16.23
CA ALA A 352 -10.58 1.77 17.31
C ALA A 352 -9.91 1.32 18.62
N ILE A 353 -8.92 0.43 18.55
CA ILE A 353 -8.11 0.02 19.71
C ILE A 353 -7.34 1.21 20.29
N ALA A 354 -6.71 2.03 19.45
CA ALA A 354 -5.96 3.20 19.88
C ALA A 354 -6.87 4.26 20.55
N VAL A 355 -8.06 4.50 20.01
CA VAL A 355 -9.08 5.38 20.61
C VAL A 355 -9.55 4.81 21.96
N ALA A 356 -9.84 3.50 22.03
CA ALA A 356 -10.23 2.86 23.28
C ALA A 356 -9.13 2.94 24.35
N ALA A 357 -7.86 2.77 23.98
CA ALA A 357 -6.71 2.91 24.88
C ALA A 357 -6.56 4.35 25.38
N LEU A 358 -6.75 5.34 24.50
CA LEU A 358 -6.73 6.76 24.85
C LEU A 358 -7.84 7.11 25.84
N MET A 359 -9.08 6.65 25.59
CA MET A 359 -10.24 6.97 26.43
C MET A 359 -10.26 6.21 27.76
N GLY A 360 -9.85 4.94 27.76
CA GLY A 360 -9.92 4.09 28.95
C GLY A 360 -8.71 4.23 29.88
N PHE A 361 -7.52 4.46 29.34
CA PHE A 361 -6.26 4.41 30.10
C PHE A 361 -5.41 5.67 29.97
N ASN A 362 -5.87 6.69 29.23
CA ASN A 362 -5.05 7.87 28.86
C ASN A 362 -3.73 7.45 28.19
N LEU A 363 -3.73 6.32 27.48
CA LEU A 363 -2.55 5.74 26.85
C LEU A 363 -2.50 6.12 25.37
N TRP A 364 -1.44 6.78 24.95
CA TRP A 364 -1.17 7.05 23.54
C TRP A 364 -0.44 5.87 22.91
N LEU A 365 -1.12 5.19 21.99
CA LEU A 365 -0.54 4.13 21.15
C LEU A 365 -0.16 4.68 19.76
N PRO A 366 0.90 4.13 19.14
CA PRO A 366 1.24 4.48 17.77
C PRO A 366 0.11 4.06 16.83
N THR A 367 -0.16 4.88 15.83
CA THR A 367 -1.30 4.74 14.91
C THR A 367 -0.84 4.34 13.52
N PHE A 368 0.00 5.16 12.90
CA PHE A 368 0.39 4.98 11.51
C PHE A 368 1.46 3.92 11.31
N ALA A 369 2.40 3.73 12.25
CA ALA A 369 3.43 2.71 12.14
C ALA A 369 2.84 1.27 12.13
N PRO A 370 1.90 0.92 13.03
CA PRO A 370 1.08 -0.31 12.94
C PRO A 370 0.36 -0.49 11.61
N ILE A 371 -0.37 0.54 11.15
CA ILE A 371 -1.13 0.50 9.90
C ILE A 371 -0.19 0.31 8.71
N GLY A 372 0.92 1.06 8.67
CA GLY A 372 1.94 0.95 7.63
C GLY A 372 2.59 -0.44 7.61
N THR A 373 2.91 -1.00 8.77
CA THR A 373 3.47 -2.36 8.88
C THR A 373 2.49 -3.40 8.34
N PHE A 374 1.20 -3.26 8.65
CA PHE A 374 0.15 -4.10 8.09
C PHE A 374 0.08 -4.01 6.55
N LEU A 375 0.13 -2.79 5.99
CA LEU A 375 0.12 -2.57 4.54
C LEU A 375 1.37 -3.14 3.86
N ILE A 376 2.56 -3.01 4.48
CA ILE A 376 3.80 -3.61 4.00
C ILE A 376 3.70 -5.15 4.02
N ALA A 377 3.11 -5.74 5.06
CA ALA A 377 2.87 -7.19 5.11
C ALA A 377 1.93 -7.67 3.99
N GLY A 378 0.82 -6.95 3.75
CA GLY A 378 -0.12 -7.31 2.69
C GLY A 378 0.48 -7.18 1.28
N THR A 379 1.21 -6.10 1.02
CA THR A 379 1.86 -5.86 -0.28
C THR A 379 3.00 -6.83 -0.56
N SER A 380 3.86 -7.11 0.43
CA SER A 380 4.95 -8.09 0.29
C SER A 380 4.43 -9.51 0.01
N LEU A 381 3.35 -9.93 0.67
CA LEU A 381 2.69 -11.20 0.43
C LEU A 381 2.11 -11.27 -1.01
N GLN A 382 1.45 -10.20 -1.45
CA GLN A 382 0.88 -10.13 -2.80
C GLN A 382 1.94 -10.20 -3.90
N LEU A 383 3.08 -9.51 -3.72
CA LEU A 383 4.20 -9.54 -4.67
C LEU A 383 4.84 -10.92 -4.74
N LEU A 384 4.96 -11.62 -3.60
CA LEU A 384 5.50 -12.97 -3.56
C LEU A 384 4.61 -13.94 -4.35
N GLU A 385 3.30 -13.91 -4.12
CA GLU A 385 2.36 -14.76 -4.87
C GLU A 385 2.34 -14.46 -6.36
N GLN A 386 2.45 -13.19 -6.75
CA GLN A 386 2.53 -12.82 -8.16
C GLN A 386 3.80 -13.38 -8.81
N ARG A 387 4.94 -13.32 -8.13
CA ARG A 387 6.20 -13.90 -8.62
C ARG A 387 6.11 -15.42 -8.76
N GLU A 388 5.52 -16.12 -7.79
CA GLU A 388 5.32 -17.56 -7.88
C GLU A 388 4.43 -17.94 -9.07
N LYS A 389 3.30 -17.23 -9.26
CA LYS A 389 2.42 -17.44 -10.42
C LYS A 389 3.15 -17.22 -11.74
N GLN A 390 3.96 -16.18 -11.85
CA GLN A 390 4.76 -15.90 -13.04
C GLN A 390 5.82 -16.97 -13.30
N LEU A 391 6.51 -17.46 -12.26
CA LEU A 391 7.51 -18.50 -12.39
C LEU A 391 6.91 -19.82 -12.84
N VAL A 392 5.78 -20.21 -12.24
CA VAL A 392 5.02 -21.40 -12.64
C VAL A 392 4.57 -21.26 -14.10
N MET A 393 4.03 -20.11 -14.50
CA MET A 393 3.63 -19.85 -15.88
C MET A 393 4.81 -19.94 -16.86
N ARG A 394 5.99 -19.38 -16.50
CA ARG A 394 7.20 -19.48 -17.33
C ARG A 394 7.67 -20.93 -17.51
N LEU A 395 7.56 -21.77 -16.48
CA LEU A 395 7.90 -23.19 -16.56
C LEU A 395 6.90 -23.96 -17.44
N PHE A 396 5.62 -23.65 -17.33
CA PHE A 396 4.58 -24.21 -18.20
C PHE A 396 4.78 -23.79 -19.68
N ALA A 397 5.06 -22.52 -19.95
CA ALA A 397 5.25 -21.98 -21.30
C ALA A 397 6.51 -22.52 -22.01
N ARG A 398 7.45 -23.14 -21.30
CA ARG A 398 8.58 -23.84 -21.94
C ARG A 398 8.20 -25.20 -22.54
N HIS A 399 7.07 -25.77 -22.13
CA HIS A 399 6.65 -27.11 -22.54
C HIS A 399 5.39 -27.10 -23.40
N VAL A 400 4.76 -25.93 -23.57
CA VAL A 400 3.54 -25.75 -24.35
C VAL A 400 3.61 -24.37 -25.01
N ALA A 401 3.16 -24.25 -26.28
CA ALA A 401 3.07 -22.97 -26.97
C ALA A 401 2.36 -21.89 -26.12
N PRO A 402 2.80 -20.62 -26.15
CA PRO A 402 2.29 -19.57 -25.26
C PRO A 402 0.77 -19.38 -25.34
N GLU A 403 0.17 -19.51 -26.52
CA GLU A 403 -1.29 -19.44 -26.68
C GLU A 403 -2.00 -20.61 -25.98
N THR A 404 -1.49 -21.83 -26.13
CA THR A 404 -2.05 -23.04 -25.51
C THR A 404 -1.88 -23.01 -23.99
N ALA A 405 -0.77 -22.51 -23.47
CA ALA A 405 -0.57 -22.32 -22.02
C ALA A 405 -1.59 -21.33 -21.43
N LYS A 406 -1.89 -20.23 -22.14
CA LYS A 406 -2.95 -19.28 -21.74
C LYS A 406 -4.33 -19.92 -21.78
N LEU A 407 -4.64 -20.71 -22.81
CA LEU A 407 -5.91 -21.43 -22.92
C LEU A 407 -6.08 -22.40 -21.73
N ILE A 408 -5.07 -23.25 -21.47
CA ILE A 408 -5.06 -24.20 -20.34
C ILE A 408 -5.24 -23.45 -19.01
N TRP A 409 -4.59 -22.29 -18.85
CA TRP A 409 -4.72 -21.51 -17.62
C TRP A 409 -6.11 -20.89 -17.43
N ASN A 410 -6.71 -20.38 -18.51
CA ASN A 410 -8.04 -19.78 -18.48
C ASN A 410 -9.11 -20.84 -18.23
N HIS A 411 -8.96 -22.01 -18.84
CA HIS A 411 -9.86 -23.16 -18.69
C HIS A 411 -9.41 -24.15 -17.59
N ARG A 412 -8.47 -23.76 -16.72
CA ARG A 412 -7.93 -24.66 -15.68
C ARG A 412 -9.01 -25.30 -14.82
N SER A 413 -10.09 -24.56 -14.53
CA SER A 413 -11.22 -25.03 -13.73
C SER A 413 -11.93 -26.21 -14.39
N GLU A 414 -12.10 -26.14 -15.72
CA GLU A 414 -12.70 -27.19 -16.56
C GLU A 414 -11.78 -28.41 -16.58
N ILE A 415 -10.48 -28.21 -16.83
CA ILE A 415 -9.46 -29.27 -16.83
C ILE A 415 -9.37 -29.95 -15.45
N PHE A 416 -9.42 -29.21 -14.35
CA PHE A 416 -9.37 -29.77 -13.00
C PHE A 416 -10.63 -30.56 -12.62
N GLN A 417 -11.79 -30.24 -13.20
CA GLN A 417 -13.06 -30.93 -12.91
C GLN A 417 -13.31 -32.11 -13.85
N GLN A 418 -12.98 -31.98 -15.13
CA GLN A 418 -13.31 -32.95 -16.18
C GLN A 418 -12.09 -33.73 -16.67
N GLY A 419 -10.87 -33.32 -16.29
CA GLY A 419 -9.60 -33.97 -16.66
C GLY A 419 -9.09 -33.64 -18.06
N GLN A 420 -9.88 -32.96 -18.90
CA GLN A 420 -9.60 -32.70 -20.32
C GLN A 420 -10.28 -31.38 -20.76
N LEU A 421 -9.79 -30.79 -21.86
CA LEU A 421 -10.49 -29.73 -22.60
C LEU A 421 -11.53 -30.35 -23.53
N THR A 422 -12.75 -29.80 -23.56
CA THR A 422 -13.82 -30.23 -24.45
C THR A 422 -13.38 -30.16 -25.92
N ALA A 423 -13.63 -31.21 -26.69
CA ALA A 423 -13.32 -31.27 -28.12
C ALA A 423 -14.20 -30.27 -28.90
N GLN A 424 -13.59 -29.50 -29.79
CA GLN A 424 -14.28 -28.47 -30.58
C GLN A 424 -13.99 -28.68 -32.07
N GLU A 425 -15.05 -28.66 -32.87
CA GLU A 425 -14.95 -28.64 -34.33
C GLU A 425 -14.59 -27.22 -34.80
N MET A 426 -13.61 -27.11 -35.68
CA MET A 426 -13.14 -25.85 -36.23
C MET A 426 -12.45 -26.05 -37.58
N VAL A 427 -12.47 -25.02 -38.43
CA VAL A 427 -11.70 -25.02 -39.68
C VAL A 427 -10.32 -24.46 -39.37
N VAL A 428 -9.27 -25.17 -39.79
CA VAL A 428 -7.88 -24.75 -39.60
C VAL A 428 -7.12 -24.86 -40.91
N THR A 429 -6.00 -24.14 -41.01
CA THR A 429 -5.02 -24.37 -42.06
C THR A 429 -3.82 -25.09 -41.47
N VAL A 430 -3.52 -26.28 -41.98
CA VAL A 430 -2.42 -27.14 -41.51
C VAL A 430 -1.25 -27.00 -42.48
N LEU A 431 -0.06 -26.75 -41.94
CA LEU A 431 1.21 -26.71 -42.66
C LEU A 431 2.09 -27.87 -42.16
N PHE A 432 2.58 -28.67 -43.10
CA PHE A 432 3.64 -29.64 -42.88
C PHE A 432 4.89 -29.23 -43.64
N THR A 433 6.05 -29.36 -43.01
CA THR A 433 7.33 -29.28 -43.70
C THR A 433 8.25 -30.41 -43.27
N ASP A 434 9.08 -30.90 -44.18
CA ASP A 434 10.04 -31.99 -43.94
C ASP A 434 11.35 -31.73 -44.70
N ILE A 435 12.48 -32.17 -44.13
CA ILE A 435 13.79 -31.99 -44.76
C ILE A 435 14.01 -33.06 -45.83
N ARG A 436 14.47 -32.64 -47.01
CA ARG A 436 14.83 -33.57 -48.08
C ARG A 436 16.16 -34.26 -47.77
N SER A 437 16.18 -35.58 -47.98
CA SER A 437 17.38 -36.41 -47.81
C SER A 437 17.98 -36.35 -46.40
N PHE A 438 17.17 -36.09 -45.36
CA PHE A 438 17.63 -36.02 -43.97
C PHE A 438 18.34 -37.29 -43.51
N THR A 439 17.87 -38.48 -43.92
CA THR A 439 18.53 -39.74 -43.59
C THR A 439 19.98 -39.76 -44.07
N SER A 440 20.23 -39.33 -45.31
CA SER A 440 21.59 -39.27 -45.87
C SER A 440 22.47 -38.23 -45.17
N ILE A 441 21.89 -37.11 -44.72
CA ILE A 441 22.61 -36.08 -43.97
C ILE A 441 22.96 -36.56 -42.57
N SER A 442 22.01 -37.20 -41.88
CA SER A 442 22.20 -37.69 -40.50
C SER A 442 23.20 -38.86 -40.41
N GLU A 443 23.32 -39.69 -41.44
CA GLU A 443 24.35 -40.73 -41.53
C GLU A 443 25.77 -40.16 -41.70
N ALA A 444 25.90 -38.93 -42.24
CA ALA A 444 27.17 -38.29 -42.52
C ALA A 444 27.65 -37.33 -41.41
N MET A 445 26.85 -37.09 -40.36
CA MET A 445 27.13 -36.14 -39.29
C MET A 445 27.28 -36.82 -37.92
N SER A 446 28.03 -36.20 -37.02
CA SER A 446 28.07 -36.66 -35.63
C SER A 446 26.72 -36.35 -34.93
N PRO A 447 26.30 -37.13 -33.91
CA PRO A 447 25.03 -36.88 -33.23
C PRO A 447 24.91 -35.49 -32.58
N CYS A 448 26.01 -34.93 -32.08
CA CYS A 448 26.02 -33.59 -31.49
C CYS A 448 25.88 -32.50 -32.57
N ASP A 449 26.65 -32.60 -33.65
CA ASP A 449 26.60 -31.62 -34.75
C ASP A 449 25.25 -31.68 -35.48
N LEU A 450 24.68 -32.88 -35.62
CA LEU A 450 23.35 -33.08 -36.20
C LEU A 450 22.26 -32.40 -35.37
N LEU A 451 22.35 -32.48 -34.05
CA LEU A 451 21.37 -31.87 -33.15
C LEU A 451 21.45 -30.34 -33.20
N ASP A 452 22.65 -29.77 -33.20
CA ASP A 452 22.84 -28.31 -33.34
C ASP A 452 22.41 -27.79 -34.72
N TRP A 453 22.67 -28.56 -35.77
CA TRP A 453 22.23 -28.25 -37.14
C TRP A 453 20.71 -28.33 -37.28
N LEU A 454 20.09 -29.37 -36.72
CA LEU A 454 18.63 -29.54 -36.74
C LEU A 454 17.94 -28.43 -35.92
N ASN A 455 18.45 -28.11 -34.74
CA ASN A 455 17.87 -27.05 -33.90
C ASN A 455 17.92 -25.68 -34.61
N GLN A 456 19.02 -25.34 -35.30
CA GLN A 456 19.09 -24.11 -36.08
C GLN A 456 18.01 -24.03 -37.17
N TYR A 457 17.73 -25.15 -37.85
CA TYR A 457 16.63 -25.24 -38.81
C TYR A 457 15.27 -25.09 -38.13
N LEU A 458 15.00 -25.89 -37.10
CA LEU A 458 13.72 -25.89 -36.39
C LEU A 458 13.40 -24.51 -35.81
N ASP A 459 14.39 -23.83 -35.20
CA ASP A 459 14.25 -22.48 -34.67
C ASP A 459 13.93 -21.48 -35.78
N ALA A 460 14.70 -21.48 -36.87
CA ALA A 460 14.50 -20.55 -37.98
C ALA A 460 13.13 -20.69 -38.65
N MET A 461 12.62 -21.92 -38.79
CA MET A 461 11.30 -22.17 -39.37
C MET A 461 10.17 -21.83 -38.39
N THR A 462 10.37 -22.14 -37.10
CA THR A 462 9.39 -21.85 -36.03
C THR A 462 9.20 -20.34 -35.84
N ASP A 463 10.27 -19.55 -35.96
CA ASP A 463 10.19 -18.08 -35.95
C ASP A 463 9.29 -17.54 -37.07
N CYS A 464 9.41 -18.09 -38.29
CA CYS A 464 8.54 -17.72 -39.41
C CYS A 464 7.08 -18.08 -39.13
N ILE A 465 6.82 -19.29 -38.62
CA ILE A 465 5.46 -19.73 -38.29
C ILE A 465 4.83 -18.79 -37.24
N HIS A 466 5.55 -18.45 -36.18
CA HIS A 466 5.06 -17.57 -35.13
C HIS A 466 4.88 -16.12 -35.60
N ALA A 467 5.77 -15.60 -36.46
CA ALA A 467 5.64 -14.25 -37.02
C ALA A 467 4.36 -14.07 -37.84
N HIS A 468 3.80 -15.17 -38.35
CA HIS A 468 2.54 -15.22 -39.08
C HIS A 468 1.39 -15.83 -38.28
N HIS A 469 1.45 -15.79 -36.95
CA HIS A 469 0.37 -16.25 -36.06
C HIS A 469 0.04 -17.75 -36.14
N GLY A 470 0.96 -18.56 -36.64
CA GLY A 470 0.86 -20.02 -36.58
C GLY A 470 1.32 -20.58 -35.24
N VAL A 471 0.77 -21.73 -34.87
CA VAL A 471 1.15 -22.49 -33.68
C VAL A 471 1.78 -23.80 -34.12
N VAL A 472 3.02 -24.08 -33.68
CA VAL A 472 3.66 -25.38 -33.88
C VAL A 472 3.00 -26.40 -32.96
N ASP A 473 2.34 -27.41 -33.54
CA ASP A 473 1.66 -28.48 -32.79
C ASP A 473 2.67 -29.50 -32.29
N LYS A 474 3.58 -29.96 -33.15
CA LYS A 474 4.71 -30.83 -32.77
C LYS A 474 5.81 -30.89 -33.83
N TYR A 475 6.98 -31.29 -33.38
CA TYR A 475 8.06 -31.80 -34.23
C TYR A 475 7.95 -33.31 -34.39
N ILE A 476 8.15 -33.82 -35.60
CA ILE A 476 8.13 -35.24 -35.94
C ILE A 476 9.46 -35.58 -36.62
N GLY A 477 10.51 -35.78 -35.83
CA GLY A 477 11.87 -35.91 -36.37
C GLY A 477 12.34 -34.57 -36.93
N ASP A 478 12.63 -34.54 -38.23
CA ASP A 478 12.99 -33.37 -39.02
C ASP A 478 11.78 -32.60 -39.59
N ALA A 479 10.58 -33.16 -39.43
CA ALA A 479 9.35 -32.53 -39.88
C ALA A 479 8.72 -31.59 -38.83
N ILE A 480 8.11 -30.50 -39.29
CA ILE A 480 7.34 -29.55 -38.47
C ILE A 480 5.88 -29.63 -38.87
N MET A 481 5.00 -29.82 -37.89
CA MET A 481 3.55 -29.67 -38.04
C MET A 481 3.11 -28.37 -37.37
N ALA A 482 2.56 -27.45 -38.15
CA ALA A 482 2.01 -26.19 -37.68
C ALA A 482 0.55 -26.02 -38.08
N VAL A 483 -0.18 -25.26 -37.28
CA VAL A 483 -1.62 -25.05 -37.43
C VAL A 483 -1.94 -23.58 -37.27
N PHE A 484 -2.75 -23.06 -38.18
CA PHE A 484 -3.27 -21.69 -38.17
C PHE A 484 -4.78 -21.74 -37.90
N GLY A 485 -5.27 -20.78 -37.12
CA GLY A 485 -6.65 -20.75 -36.63
C GLY A 485 -6.88 -21.42 -35.27
N ILE A 486 -5.85 -21.92 -34.59
CA ILE A 486 -5.94 -22.45 -33.20
C ILE A 486 -5.35 -21.45 -32.17
N PRO A 487 -5.72 -21.51 -30.87
CA PRO A 487 -6.61 -22.45 -30.19
C PRO A 487 -8.07 -21.98 -30.06
N PHE A 488 -8.44 -20.87 -30.71
CA PHE A 488 -9.79 -20.30 -30.61
C PHE A 488 -10.63 -20.77 -31.81
N PRO A 489 -11.72 -21.54 -31.59
CA PRO A 489 -12.54 -22.04 -32.68
C PRO A 489 -13.17 -20.89 -33.47
N SER A 490 -13.07 -20.94 -34.79
CA SER A 490 -13.80 -20.06 -35.69
C SER A 490 -14.34 -20.83 -36.89
N MET A 491 -15.54 -20.44 -37.31
CA MET A 491 -16.18 -20.85 -38.56
C MET A 491 -16.41 -19.64 -39.48
N ASP A 492 -15.90 -18.47 -39.09
CA ASP A 492 -16.09 -17.23 -39.82
C ASP A 492 -15.22 -17.24 -41.08
N ALA A 493 -15.85 -17.02 -42.24
CA ALA A 493 -15.18 -17.11 -43.53
C ALA A 493 -13.97 -16.17 -43.65
N GLU A 494 -14.05 -14.96 -43.08
CA GLU A 494 -12.97 -13.98 -43.10
C GLU A 494 -11.75 -14.43 -42.28
N MET A 495 -11.99 -15.04 -41.11
CA MET A 495 -10.90 -15.59 -40.29
C MET A 495 -10.24 -16.80 -40.96
N ILE A 496 -11.03 -17.71 -41.53
CA ILE A 496 -10.53 -18.87 -42.27
C ILE A 496 -9.66 -18.39 -43.45
N GLN A 497 -10.10 -17.34 -44.13
CA GLN A 497 -9.34 -16.72 -45.21
C GLN A 497 -7.99 -16.18 -44.72
N GLN A 498 -8.00 -15.43 -43.61
CA GLN A 498 -6.80 -14.87 -43.02
C GLN A 498 -5.83 -15.96 -42.53
N ASP A 499 -6.34 -17.04 -41.93
CA ASP A 499 -5.52 -18.17 -41.48
C ASP A 499 -4.85 -18.90 -42.65
N ALA A 500 -5.55 -19.06 -43.77
CA ALA A 500 -4.97 -19.62 -44.99
C ALA A 500 -3.87 -18.70 -45.55
N LEU A 501 -4.11 -17.38 -45.58
CA LEU A 501 -3.13 -16.39 -46.03
C LEU A 501 -1.90 -16.35 -45.13
N ASN A 502 -2.10 -16.42 -43.82
CA ASN A 502 -1.04 -16.49 -42.83
C ASN A 502 -0.17 -17.73 -43.04
N ALA A 503 -0.78 -18.90 -43.26
CA ALA A 503 -0.06 -20.14 -43.52
C ALA A 503 0.78 -20.08 -44.79
N VAL A 504 0.23 -19.57 -45.89
CA VAL A 504 0.96 -19.42 -47.15
C VAL A 504 2.07 -18.37 -47.04
N SER A 505 1.80 -17.25 -46.37
CA SER A 505 2.81 -16.22 -46.11
C SER A 505 3.96 -16.76 -45.25
N ALA A 506 3.64 -17.56 -44.22
CA ALA A 506 4.64 -18.24 -43.40
C ALA A 506 5.52 -19.17 -44.23
N ALA A 507 4.92 -19.96 -45.13
CA ALA A 507 5.67 -20.86 -46.01
C ALA A 507 6.62 -20.11 -46.97
N ILE A 508 6.17 -18.98 -47.52
CA ILE A 508 7.02 -18.10 -48.35
C ILE A 508 8.17 -17.53 -47.51
N ALA A 509 7.88 -17.03 -46.32
CA ALA A 509 8.91 -16.51 -45.40
C ALA A 509 9.90 -17.59 -44.95
N MET A 510 9.43 -18.82 -44.72
CA MET A 510 10.27 -19.99 -44.42
C MET A 510 11.25 -20.28 -45.56
N GLN A 511 10.79 -20.22 -46.82
CA GLN A 511 11.65 -20.43 -47.98
C GLN A 511 12.76 -19.36 -48.07
N GLU A 512 12.42 -18.09 -47.85
CA GLU A 512 13.40 -17.00 -47.84
C GLU A 512 14.39 -17.11 -46.67
N ARG A 513 13.88 -17.46 -45.49
CA ARG A 513 14.70 -17.66 -44.30
C ARG A 513 15.65 -18.85 -44.46
N LEU A 514 15.19 -19.92 -45.09
CA LEU A 514 16.00 -21.10 -45.38
C LEU A 514 17.13 -20.80 -46.37
N ALA A 515 16.89 -19.94 -47.38
CA ALA A 515 17.94 -19.51 -48.30
C ALA A 515 19.06 -18.74 -47.56
N LEU A 516 18.70 -17.87 -46.63
CA LEU A 516 19.67 -17.15 -45.79
C LEU A 516 20.42 -18.12 -44.84
N LEU A 517 19.71 -19.05 -44.22
CA LEU A 517 20.31 -20.06 -43.35
C LEU A 517 21.30 -20.94 -44.14
N ASN A 518 20.95 -21.35 -45.35
CA ASN A 518 21.84 -22.13 -46.21
C ASN A 518 23.13 -21.40 -46.57
N HIS A 519 23.09 -20.09 -46.81
CA HIS A 519 24.31 -19.30 -46.98
C HIS A 519 25.22 -19.34 -45.74
N GLN A 520 24.62 -19.30 -44.53
CA GLN A 520 25.37 -19.39 -43.28
C GLN A 520 25.94 -20.79 -43.05
N LEU A 521 25.14 -21.84 -43.28
CA LEU A 521 25.56 -23.23 -43.17
C LEU A 521 26.71 -23.54 -44.14
N GLN A 522 26.60 -23.07 -45.39
CA GLN A 522 27.65 -23.24 -46.39
C GLN A 522 28.94 -22.52 -45.98
N ALA A 523 28.86 -21.31 -45.43
CA ALA A 523 30.02 -20.58 -44.91
C ALA A 523 30.68 -21.28 -43.71
N ALA A 524 29.89 -22.01 -42.90
CA ALA A 524 30.36 -22.82 -41.78
C ALA A 524 30.83 -24.24 -42.19
N GLY A 525 30.81 -24.58 -43.48
CA GLY A 525 31.17 -25.91 -43.98
C GLY A 525 30.16 -27.01 -43.65
N GLN A 526 28.93 -26.64 -43.28
CA GLN A 526 27.84 -27.54 -42.95
C GLN A 526 26.95 -27.83 -44.18
N PRO A 527 26.24 -28.98 -44.21
CA PRO A 527 25.37 -29.31 -45.34
C PRO A 527 24.19 -28.34 -45.43
N THR A 528 23.86 -27.91 -46.65
CA THR A 528 22.69 -27.08 -46.94
C THR A 528 21.40 -27.90 -46.85
N ILE A 529 20.33 -27.26 -46.40
CA ILE A 529 19.01 -27.84 -46.20
C ILE A 529 18.10 -27.54 -47.40
N ARG A 530 17.32 -28.53 -47.81
CA ARG A 530 16.16 -28.31 -48.68
C ARG A 530 14.94 -28.88 -47.97
N ALA A 531 13.81 -28.18 -48.02
CA ALA A 531 12.59 -28.62 -47.37
C ALA A 531 11.41 -28.57 -48.34
N GLY A 532 10.50 -29.53 -48.21
CA GLY A 532 9.18 -29.47 -48.87
C GLY A 532 8.15 -28.92 -47.89
N ILE A 533 7.16 -28.18 -48.41
CA ILE A 533 6.04 -27.66 -47.63
C ILE A 533 4.72 -28.10 -48.28
N GLY A 534 3.80 -28.61 -47.47
CA GLY A 534 2.43 -28.96 -47.84
C GLY A 534 1.42 -28.23 -46.97
N ILE A 535 0.43 -27.57 -47.58
CA ILE A 535 -0.59 -26.77 -46.87
C ILE A 535 -2.00 -27.19 -47.28
N HIS A 536 -2.87 -27.38 -46.31
CA HIS A 536 -4.29 -27.66 -46.56
C HIS A 536 -5.19 -27.02 -45.51
N THR A 537 -6.32 -26.48 -45.96
CA THR A 537 -7.35 -25.86 -45.13
C THR A 537 -8.58 -26.77 -45.07
N GLY A 538 -9.02 -27.13 -43.86
CA GLY A 538 -10.14 -28.03 -43.70
C GLY A 538 -10.63 -28.17 -42.27
N LEU A 539 -11.76 -28.87 -42.12
CA LEU A 539 -12.40 -29.13 -40.83
C LEU A 539 -11.59 -30.14 -40.00
N VAL A 540 -11.34 -29.80 -38.73
CA VAL A 540 -10.70 -30.65 -37.73
C VAL A 540 -11.46 -30.60 -36.41
N VAL A 541 -11.14 -31.54 -35.54
CA VAL A 541 -11.50 -31.53 -34.13
C VAL A 541 -10.25 -31.20 -33.32
N ALA A 542 -10.26 -30.07 -32.60
CA ALA A 542 -9.22 -29.70 -31.66
C ALA A 542 -9.61 -30.12 -30.24
N GLY A 543 -8.73 -30.79 -29.51
CA GLY A 543 -9.07 -31.26 -28.18
C GLY A 543 -7.92 -31.92 -27.42
N SER A 544 -8.22 -32.32 -26.20
CA SER A 544 -7.31 -33.11 -25.37
C SER A 544 -7.22 -34.56 -25.85
N ILE A 545 -6.06 -34.97 -26.35
CA ILE A 545 -5.78 -36.31 -26.87
C ILE A 545 -4.77 -37.00 -25.96
N GLY A 546 -5.14 -38.18 -25.45
CA GLY A 546 -4.25 -39.03 -24.65
C GLY A 546 -4.96 -39.74 -23.50
N GLY A 547 -4.23 -40.62 -22.82
CA GLY A 547 -4.72 -41.36 -21.64
C GLY A 547 -4.58 -40.57 -20.34
N ALA A 548 -5.14 -41.08 -19.24
CA ALA A 548 -5.22 -40.41 -17.94
C ALA A 548 -3.87 -39.86 -17.38
N LYS A 549 -2.73 -40.37 -17.85
CA LYS A 549 -1.38 -39.98 -17.40
C LYS A 549 -0.69 -38.94 -18.30
N ARG A 550 -1.12 -38.77 -19.55
CA ARG A 550 -0.51 -37.85 -20.50
C ARG A 550 -1.56 -37.38 -21.51
N VAL A 551 -1.92 -36.11 -21.41
CA VAL A 551 -2.92 -35.45 -22.26
C VAL A 551 -2.22 -34.32 -23.00
N ASN A 552 -2.29 -34.34 -24.33
CA ASN A 552 -1.80 -33.27 -25.19
C ASN A 552 -2.98 -32.62 -25.88
N TYR A 553 -3.04 -31.28 -25.91
CA TYR A 553 -3.98 -30.58 -26.80
C TYR A 553 -3.43 -30.65 -28.22
N SER A 554 -4.18 -31.22 -29.16
CA SER A 554 -3.76 -31.33 -30.57
C SER A 554 -5.01 -31.52 -31.45
N ILE A 555 -4.83 -31.47 -32.76
CA ILE A 555 -5.91 -31.55 -33.74
C ILE A 555 -6.01 -32.94 -34.38
N LEU A 556 -7.23 -33.36 -34.69
CA LEU A 556 -7.55 -34.61 -35.40
C LEU A 556 -8.48 -34.32 -36.58
N GLY A 557 -8.19 -34.91 -37.73
CA GLY A 557 -9.07 -34.80 -38.89
C GLY A 557 -8.39 -35.24 -40.18
N ASP A 558 -9.20 -35.39 -41.22
CA ASP A 558 -8.71 -35.71 -42.57
C ASP A 558 -7.75 -34.62 -43.08
N ALA A 559 -8.00 -33.35 -42.71
CA ALA A 559 -7.20 -32.21 -43.14
C ALA A 559 -5.70 -32.35 -42.79
N VAL A 560 -5.37 -32.91 -41.62
CA VAL A 560 -3.98 -33.18 -41.20
C VAL A 560 -3.30 -34.18 -42.14
N ASN A 561 -4.02 -35.24 -42.53
CA ASN A 561 -3.50 -36.25 -43.43
C ASN A 561 -3.34 -35.73 -44.86
N VAL A 562 -4.22 -34.83 -45.31
CA VAL A 562 -4.11 -34.18 -46.63
C VAL A 562 -2.86 -33.31 -46.69
N ALA A 563 -2.63 -32.44 -45.70
CA ALA A 563 -1.45 -31.59 -45.62
C ALA A 563 -0.14 -32.40 -45.62
N ALA A 564 -0.06 -33.47 -44.82
CA ALA A 564 1.11 -34.36 -44.79
C ALA A 564 1.37 -35.07 -46.13
N ARG A 565 0.31 -35.44 -46.87
CA ARG A 565 0.47 -36.02 -48.22
C ARG A 565 0.91 -35.00 -49.25
N LEU A 566 0.43 -33.76 -49.15
CA LEU A 566 0.88 -32.65 -50.00
C LEU A 566 2.38 -32.40 -49.82
N GLU A 567 2.88 -32.42 -48.58
CA GLU A 567 4.31 -32.36 -48.33
C GLU A 567 5.02 -33.53 -49.04
N ALA A 568 4.57 -34.77 -48.80
CA ALA A 568 5.23 -35.96 -49.34
C ALA A 568 5.26 -35.99 -50.89
N LEU A 569 4.28 -35.38 -51.57
CA LEU A 569 4.25 -35.28 -53.02
C LEU A 569 5.35 -34.40 -53.60
N ASN A 570 5.87 -33.44 -52.81
CA ASN A 570 7.06 -32.71 -53.22
C ASN A 570 8.19 -33.68 -53.57
N LYS A 571 8.33 -34.82 -52.88
CA LYS A 571 9.38 -35.82 -53.14
C LYS A 571 9.19 -36.55 -54.49
N GLN A 572 7.95 -36.73 -54.95
CA GLN A 572 7.62 -37.49 -56.15
C GLN A 572 7.67 -36.65 -57.44
N LEU A 573 7.28 -35.37 -57.36
CA LEU A 573 7.20 -34.46 -58.50
C LEU A 573 8.56 -33.93 -58.99
N HIS A 574 9.64 -34.22 -58.25
CA HIS A 574 11.01 -33.75 -58.48
C HIS A 574 11.68 -34.21 -59.78
N GLN A 575 11.06 -35.08 -60.57
CA GLN A 575 11.70 -35.63 -61.77
C GLN A 575 11.70 -34.63 -62.94
N GLN A 576 10.85 -33.60 -62.93
CA GLN A 576 10.78 -32.61 -64.02
C GLN A 576 10.62 -31.14 -63.56
N ASN A 577 10.04 -30.85 -62.38
CA ASN A 577 9.99 -29.50 -61.80
C ASN A 577 10.14 -29.56 -60.26
N CYS A 578 10.95 -28.65 -59.69
CA CYS A 578 11.18 -28.52 -58.26
C CYS A 578 10.16 -27.55 -57.65
N TYR A 579 9.04 -28.08 -57.13
CA TYR A 579 8.14 -27.29 -56.29
C TYR A 579 8.51 -27.49 -54.82
N ASP A 580 8.54 -26.40 -54.06
CA ASP A 580 8.87 -26.42 -52.62
C ASP A 580 7.65 -26.11 -51.73
N ILE A 581 6.60 -25.50 -52.29
CA ILE A 581 5.35 -25.19 -51.59
C ILE A 581 4.17 -25.71 -52.41
N LEU A 582 3.46 -26.70 -51.87
CA LEU A 582 2.24 -27.25 -52.46
C LEU A 582 1.06 -26.97 -51.55
N ILE A 583 -0.04 -26.51 -52.15
CA ILE A 583 -1.28 -26.23 -51.44
C ILE A 583 -2.47 -26.94 -52.10
N SER A 584 -3.48 -27.29 -51.32
CA SER A 584 -4.72 -27.86 -51.88
C SER A 584 -5.57 -26.80 -52.57
N GLU A 585 -6.48 -27.24 -53.42
CA GLU A 585 -7.55 -26.41 -53.99
C GLU A 585 -8.35 -25.66 -52.92
N ASP A 586 -8.68 -26.32 -51.81
CA ASP A 586 -9.39 -25.66 -50.70
C ASP A 586 -8.62 -24.45 -50.15
N THR A 587 -7.30 -24.58 -49.90
CA THR A 587 -6.45 -23.46 -49.46
C THR A 587 -6.29 -22.41 -50.56
N PHE A 588 -6.15 -22.82 -51.83
CA PHE A 588 -6.03 -21.91 -52.96
C PHE A 588 -7.27 -21.03 -53.13
N ILE A 589 -8.46 -21.59 -52.93
CA ILE A 589 -9.73 -20.85 -52.94
C ILE A 589 -9.77 -19.81 -51.81
N GLN A 590 -9.29 -20.15 -50.60
CA GLN A 590 -9.25 -19.21 -49.48
C GLN A 590 -8.29 -18.03 -49.76
N VAL A 591 -7.05 -18.31 -50.17
CA VAL A 591 -6.08 -17.22 -50.42
C VAL A 591 -6.44 -16.35 -51.64
N GLY A 592 -7.20 -16.91 -52.59
CA GLY A 592 -7.74 -16.17 -53.74
C GLY A 592 -6.66 -15.46 -54.57
N HIS A 593 -6.95 -14.24 -55.03
CA HIS A 593 -6.03 -13.46 -55.88
C HIS A 593 -4.79 -12.91 -55.18
N GLN A 594 -4.63 -13.13 -53.86
CA GLN A 594 -3.51 -12.58 -53.10
C GLN A 594 -2.22 -13.38 -53.32
N VAL A 595 -2.31 -14.61 -53.83
CA VAL A 595 -1.17 -15.49 -54.09
C VAL A 595 -1.26 -16.05 -55.50
N GLN A 596 -0.15 -16.02 -56.25
CA GLN A 596 -0.06 -16.67 -57.56
C GLN A 596 0.28 -18.15 -57.37
N GLY A 597 -0.53 -19.03 -57.98
CA GLY A 597 -0.31 -20.46 -57.95
C GLY A 597 -0.67 -21.12 -59.27
N TYR A 598 -0.01 -22.23 -59.58
CA TYR A 598 -0.18 -22.97 -60.84
C TYR A 598 -0.67 -24.38 -60.56
N PRO A 599 -1.62 -24.90 -61.36
CA PRO A 599 -2.12 -26.27 -61.18
C PRO A 599 -1.02 -27.28 -61.52
N VAL A 600 -0.80 -28.25 -60.63
CA VAL A 600 0.25 -29.28 -60.79
C VAL A 600 -0.38 -30.61 -61.18
N GLU A 601 -1.23 -31.16 -60.30
CA GLU A 601 -1.89 -32.44 -60.51
C GLU A 601 -3.22 -32.46 -59.73
N THR A 602 -4.05 -33.47 -59.99
CA THR A 602 -5.23 -33.77 -59.18
C THR A 602 -4.98 -35.01 -58.32
N LEU A 603 -5.05 -34.85 -57.00
CA LEU A 603 -4.88 -35.96 -56.07
C LEU A 603 -6.20 -36.67 -55.82
N LYS A 604 -6.15 -38.00 -55.83
CA LYS A 604 -7.25 -38.82 -55.32
C LYS A 604 -7.08 -39.00 -53.80
N LEU A 605 -7.91 -38.31 -53.02
CA LEU A 605 -7.93 -38.47 -51.58
C LEU A 605 -8.49 -39.85 -51.20
N ARG A 606 -7.78 -40.58 -50.33
CA ARG A 606 -8.19 -41.89 -49.84
C ARG A 606 -9.47 -41.74 -49.01
N GLY A 607 -10.60 -42.25 -49.52
CA GLY A 607 -11.91 -42.19 -48.85
C GLY A 607 -12.91 -41.17 -49.42
N ARG A 608 -12.52 -40.35 -50.42
CA ARG A 608 -13.44 -39.47 -51.16
C ARG A 608 -13.50 -39.85 -52.65
N GLN A 609 -14.67 -39.69 -53.26
CA GLN A 609 -14.89 -39.89 -54.71
C GLN A 609 -14.34 -38.73 -55.55
N GLN A 610 -14.28 -37.52 -54.98
CA GLN A 610 -13.78 -36.31 -55.64
C GLN A 610 -12.25 -36.24 -55.60
N LYS A 611 -11.66 -35.84 -56.74
CA LYS A 611 -10.24 -35.47 -56.84
C LYS A 611 -10.09 -34.04 -56.36
N THR A 612 -9.04 -33.75 -55.58
CA THR A 612 -8.71 -32.38 -55.13
C THR A 612 -7.57 -31.84 -55.99
N GLY A 613 -7.72 -30.62 -56.52
CA GLY A 613 -6.64 -29.96 -57.23
C GLY A 613 -5.44 -29.63 -56.31
N VAL A 614 -4.23 -29.73 -56.85
CA VAL A 614 -2.99 -29.33 -56.17
C VAL A 614 -2.39 -28.16 -56.92
N TYR A 615 -2.03 -27.13 -56.18
CA TYR A 615 -1.43 -25.91 -56.71
C TYR A 615 -0.03 -25.72 -56.12
N ALA A 616 0.94 -25.40 -56.97
CA ALA A 616 2.27 -24.98 -56.53
C ALA A 616 2.30 -23.46 -56.38
N ILE A 617 2.90 -22.99 -55.29
CA ILE A 617 3.18 -21.57 -55.08
C ILE A 617 4.63 -21.30 -55.43
N GLN A 618 4.87 -20.31 -56.29
CA GLN A 618 6.21 -19.90 -56.70
C GLN A 618 6.31 -18.37 -56.67
N LYS A 619 7.51 -17.85 -56.35
CA LYS A 619 7.78 -16.41 -56.39
C LYS A 619 7.72 -15.90 -57.83
N ALA A 620 7.08 -14.75 -58.04
CA ALA A 620 6.88 -14.14 -59.36
C ALA A 620 8.18 -13.96 -60.19
N ASP A 621 9.34 -13.84 -59.53
CA ASP A 621 10.64 -13.59 -60.20
C ASP A 621 11.25 -14.84 -60.87
N GLN A 622 10.86 -16.06 -60.48
CA GLN A 622 11.46 -17.30 -61.04
C GLN A 622 10.84 -17.71 -62.39
N TRP A 623 9.64 -17.24 -62.72
CA TRP A 623 8.95 -17.56 -63.97
C TRP A 623 9.64 -16.97 -65.20
N ILE A 624 10.12 -15.72 -65.11
CA ILE A 624 10.80 -15.02 -66.21
C ILE A 624 12.08 -15.75 -66.64
N ALA A 625 12.73 -16.48 -65.73
CA ALA A 625 13.90 -17.30 -66.04
C ALA A 625 13.54 -18.63 -66.74
N SER A 626 12.43 -19.29 -66.35
CA SER A 626 11.99 -20.55 -66.96
C SER A 626 11.31 -20.38 -68.33
N GLU A 627 10.65 -19.25 -68.58
CA GLU A 627 9.99 -18.96 -69.86
C GLU A 627 11.01 -18.59 -70.96
N ASN A 628 12.12 -17.95 -70.59
CA ASN A 628 13.25 -17.68 -71.48
C ASN A 628 14.09 -18.92 -71.82
N ALA A 629 14.06 -19.96 -70.98
CA ALA A 629 14.77 -21.22 -71.23
C ALA A 629 13.99 -22.18 -72.14
N SER A 630 12.66 -22.06 -72.19
CA SER A 630 11.78 -22.94 -72.98
C SER A 630 11.48 -22.44 -74.41
N THR A 631 11.99 -21.27 -74.79
CA THR A 631 11.74 -20.62 -76.09
C THR A 631 12.93 -20.63 -77.07
N GLN A 632 13.98 -21.41 -76.83
CA GLN A 632 15.01 -21.67 -77.86
C GLN A 632 14.62 -22.88 -78.74
N PRO A 633 14.36 -22.71 -80.05
CA PRO A 633 14.16 -23.83 -80.95
C PRO A 633 15.48 -24.58 -81.17
N ALA A 634 15.40 -25.91 -81.17
CA ALA A 634 16.51 -26.80 -81.52
C ALA A 634 17.05 -26.47 -82.92
N ALA A 635 18.37 -26.31 -83.02
CA ALA A 635 19.14 -26.30 -84.26
C ALA A 635 20.07 -27.52 -84.29
#